data_AF-A0A2H6EV26-F1
#
_entry.id   AF-A0A2H6EV26-F1
#
_cell.length_a   1.000
_cell.length_b   1.000
_cell.length_c   1.000
_cell.angle_alpha   90.00
_cell.angle_beta   90.00
_cell.angle_gamma   90.00
#
_symmetry.space_group_name_H-M   'P 1'
#
loop_
_entity.id
_entity.type
_entity.pdbx_description
1 polymer ?
#
loop_
_entity_poly.entity_id
_entity_poly.type
_entity_poly.pdbx_seq_one_letter_code
_entity_poly.pdbx_strand_id
1 'polypeptide(L)' 'MEEIVFPECQKCSTGVLVPLSDYGRDGATIMYKAWVCTNPECGFHIRIDNGEVSFGQTKDQSNRRKRIVLKR' A
#
# COMPACT_ATOMS: atom_id res chain seq x y z
N MET A 1 -9.51 -3.01 28.58
CA MET A 1 -9.51 -2.43 27.22
C MET A 1 -8.82 -3.46 26.36
N GLU A 2 -9.49 -4.04 25.38
CA GLU A 2 -8.83 -5.00 24.48
C GLU A 2 -7.90 -4.24 23.54
N GLU A 3 -6.64 -4.68 23.48
CA GLU A 3 -5.69 -4.17 22.51
C GLU A 3 -5.97 -4.77 21.14
N ILE A 4 -6.20 -3.92 20.14
CA ILE A 4 -6.36 -4.36 18.76
C ILE A 4 -4.98 -4.67 18.20
N VAL A 5 -4.72 -5.95 17.93
CA VAL A 5 -3.47 -6.41 17.32
C VAL A 5 -3.66 -6.52 15.80
N PHE A 6 -2.87 -5.76 15.05
CA PHE A 6 -2.81 -5.86 13.60
C PHE A 6 -1.83 -6.95 13.15
N PRO A 7 -2.09 -7.64 12.02
CA PRO A 7 -1.23 -8.71 11.54
C PRO A 7 0.09 -8.16 11.00
N GLU A 8 1.15 -8.94 11.19
CA GLU A 8 2.45 -8.66 10.59
C GLU A 8 2.39 -8.74 9.06
N CYS A 9 3.16 -7.87 8.40
CA CYS A 9 3.30 -7.89 6.95
C CYS A 9 4.04 -9.15 6.49
N GLN A 10 3.31 -10.05 5.85
CA GLN A 10 3.84 -11.32 5.32
C GLN A 10 4.87 -11.15 4.18
N LYS A 11 5.07 -9.93 3.67
CA LYS A 11 6.06 -9.66 2.62
C LYS A 11 7.45 -9.34 3.17
N CYS A 12 7.53 -8.57 4.25
CA CYS A 12 8.81 -8.12 4.80
C CYS A 12 9.05 -8.53 6.25
N SER A 13 8.03 -9.00 6.97
CA SER A 13 8.10 -9.38 8.39
C SER A 13 8.66 -8.29 9.31
N THR A 14 8.60 -7.04 8.89
CA THR A 14 9.14 -5.87 9.63
C THR A 14 8.04 -4.88 9.99
N GLY A 15 7.10 -4.66 9.06
CA GLY A 15 5.95 -3.80 9.28
C GLY A 15 4.72 -4.59 9.72
N VAL A 16 3.70 -3.86 10.14
CA VAL A 16 2.35 -4.37 10.37
C VAL A 16 1.42 -3.88 9.26
N LEU A 17 0.38 -4.65 8.95
CA LEU A 17 -0.64 -4.24 7.99
C LEU A 17 -1.73 -3.44 8.74
N VAL A 18 -1.83 -2.15 8.44
CA VAL A 18 -2.85 -1.28 9.03
C VAL A 18 -3.98 -1.03 8.05
N PRO A 19 -5.24 -1.00 8.51
CA PRO A 19 -6.36 -0.76 7.64
C PRO A 19 -6.53 0.74 7.37
N LEU A 20 -6.73 1.10 6.10
CA LEU A 20 -7.00 2.46 5.65
C LEU A 20 -8.41 2.54 5.06
N SER A 21 -9.10 3.62 5.39
CA SER A 21 -10.41 3.97 4.87
C SER A 21 -10.27 5.05 3.80
N ASP A 22 -11.28 5.18 2.95
CA ASP A 22 -11.31 6.13 1.84
C ASP A 22 -12.75 6.63 1.63
N TYR A 23 -12.95 7.51 0.66
CA TYR A 23 -14.27 7.96 0.22
C TYR A 23 -14.56 7.43 -1.18
N GLY A 24 -15.77 6.94 -1.37
CA GLY A 24 -16.32 6.47 -2.64
C GLY A 24 -16.95 7.60 -3.45
N ARG A 25 -17.72 7.19 -4.46
CA ARG A 25 -18.56 8.12 -5.23
C ARG A 25 -19.54 8.82 -4.29
N ASP A 26 -19.82 10.09 -4.59
CA ASP A 26 -20.73 10.94 -3.80
C ASP A 26 -20.33 11.10 -2.32
N GLY A 27 -19.04 10.89 -2.00
CA GLY A 27 -18.50 11.08 -0.66
C GLY A 27 -18.86 9.96 0.32
N ALA A 28 -19.40 8.83 -0.15
CA ALA A 28 -19.72 7.70 0.70
C ALA A 28 -18.47 7.19 1.44
N THR A 29 -18.51 7.09 2.76
CA THR A 29 -17.39 6.54 3.54
C THR A 29 -17.19 5.06 3.23
N ILE A 30 -15.97 4.68 2.88
CA ILE A 30 -15.57 3.28 2.65
C ILE A 30 -14.54 2.91 3.71
N MET A 31 -14.97 2.12 4.68
CA MET A 31 -14.10 1.62 5.73
C MET A 31 -13.23 0.48 5.21
N TYR A 32 -11.97 0.47 5.63
CA TYR A 32 -11.05 -0.67 5.41
C TYR A 32 -10.85 -1.03 3.93
N LYS A 33 -10.86 -0.02 3.04
CA LYS A 33 -10.66 -0.18 1.59
C LYS A 33 -9.28 -0.74 1.24
N ALA A 34 -8.29 -0.51 2.09
CA ALA A 34 -6.94 -1.00 1.89
C ALA A 34 -6.31 -1.46 3.20
N TRP A 35 -5.34 -2.38 3.10
CA TRP A 35 -4.41 -2.73 4.16
C TRP A 35 -3.01 -2.43 3.66
N VAL A 36 -2.27 -1.61 4.40
CA VAL A 36 -0.96 -1.10 3.96
C VAL A 36 0.10 -1.45 4.99
N CYS A 37 1.27 -1.91 4.51
CA CYS A 37 2.42 -2.16 5.35
C CYS A 37 2.97 -0.84 5.90
N THR A 38 3.20 -0.77 7.21
CA THR A 38 3.80 0.40 7.86
C THR A 38 5.28 0.59 7.57
N ASN A 39 5.98 -0.41 7.01
CA ASN A 39 7.36 -0.26 6.59
C ASN A 39 7.43 0.52 5.25
N PRO A 40 7.98 1.76 5.22
CA PRO A 40 8.02 2.60 4.04
C PRO A 40 8.84 1.98 2.89
N GLU A 41 9.89 1.22 3.20
CA GLU A 41 10.71 0.51 2.20
C GLU A 41 9.97 -0.71 1.61
N CYS A 42 8.97 -1.22 2.33
CA CYS A 42 8.18 -2.35 1.86
C CYS A 42 7.17 -1.92 0.81
N GLY A 43 6.36 -0.89 1.09
CA GLY A 43 5.32 -0.40 0.17
C GLY A 43 4.21 -1.40 -0.17
N PHE A 44 4.18 -2.58 0.45
CA PHE A 44 3.18 -3.61 0.20
C PHE A 44 1.79 -3.16 0.64
N HIS A 45 0.79 -3.48 -0.17
CA HIS A 45 -0.60 -3.20 0.15
C HIS A 45 -1.56 -4.22 -0.47
N ILE A 46 -2.71 -4.38 0.18
CA ILE A 46 -3.89 -5.10 -0.30
C ILE A 46 -4.99 -4.06 -0.48
N ARG A 47 -5.70 -4.07 -1.61
CA ARG A 47 -6.75 -3.10 -1.91
C ARG A 47 -8.00 -3.80 -2.41
N ILE A 48 -9.16 -3.21 -2.10
CA ILE A 48 -10.46 -3.65 -2.61
C ILE A 48 -11.00 -2.55 -3.52
N ASP A 49 -11.28 -2.90 -4.76
CA ASP A 49 -11.85 -2.01 -5.76
C ASP A 49 -13.03 -2.71 -6.42
N ASN A 50 -14.26 -2.19 -6.22
CA ASN A 50 -15.50 -2.74 -6.78
C ASN A 50 -15.70 -4.25 -6.59
N GLY A 51 -15.28 -4.80 -5.44
CA GLY A 51 -15.40 -6.22 -5.11
C GLY A 51 -14.23 -7.09 -5.56
N GLU A 52 -13.25 -6.52 -6.29
CA GLU A 52 -12.02 -7.21 -6.65
C GLU A 52 -10.91 -6.90 -5.62
N VAL A 53 -10.18 -7.93 -5.21
CA VAL A 53 -9.04 -7.81 -4.30
C VAL A 53 -7.76 -7.82 -5.10
N SER A 54 -6.92 -6.80 -4.90
CA SER A 54 -5.60 -6.69 -5.55
C SER A 54 -4.48 -6.60 -4.53
N PHE A 55 -3.31 -7.11 -4.92
CA PHE A 55 -2.07 -7.05 -4.14
C PHE A 55 -1.04 -6.22 -4.90
N GLY A 56 -0.37 -5.29 -4.21
CA GLY A 56 0.54 -4.35 -4.84
C GLY A 56 1.73 -3.97 -3.98
N GLN A 57 2.64 -3.21 -4.59
CA GLN A 57 3.78 -2.58 -3.93
C GLN A 57 3.99 -1.20 -4.52
N THR A 58 4.06 -0.16 -3.68
CA THR A 58 4.50 1.16 -4.13
C THR A 58 5.96 1.03 -4.58
N LYS A 59 6.20 1.12 -5.89
CA LYS A 59 7.56 1.26 -6.41
C LYS A 59 7.93 2.73 -6.25
N ASP A 60 8.92 3.02 -5.41
CA ASP A 60 9.50 4.35 -5.36
C ASP A 60 9.98 4.73 -6.77
N GLN A 61 9.36 5.76 -7.34
CA GLN A 61 9.75 6.29 -8.65
C GLN A 61 10.91 7.29 -8.56
N SER A 62 11.59 7.39 -7.41
CA SER A 62 12.72 8.31 -7.18
C SER A 62 13.94 8.06 -8.06
N ASN A 63 13.98 7.04 -8.93
CA ASN A 63 15.15 6.77 -9.77
C ASN A 63 14.91 6.42 -11.25
N ARG A 64 13.91 7.04 -11.92
CA ARG A 64 13.85 7.08 -13.40
C ARG A 64 14.82 8.09 -14.04
N ARG A 65 15.99 8.35 -13.45
CA ARG A 65 17.10 9.02 -14.15
C ARG A 65 18.05 7.97 -14.74
N LYS A 66 17.66 7.31 -15.84
CA LYS A 66 18.61 6.54 -16.65
C LYS A 66 18.52 6.91 -18.13
N ARG A 67 19.66 7.45 -18.61
CA ARG A 67 20.20 7.45 -19.98
C ARG A 67 19.71 8.54 -20.93
N ILE A 68 20.30 9.73 -20.82
CA ILE A 68 20.73 10.44 -22.03
C ILE A 68 22.08 9.82 -22.41
N VAL A 69 22.05 9.02 -23.48
CA VAL A 69 23.23 8.51 -24.16
C VAL A 69 24.01 9.71 -24.68
N LEU A 70 25.20 9.97 -24.14
CA LEU A 70 26.17 10.85 -24.77
C LEU A 70 26.61 10.13 -26.06
N LYS A 71 25.91 10.40 -27.17
CA LYS A 71 26.39 10.05 -28.51
C LYS A 71 27.69 10.84 -28.71
N ARG A 72 28.82 10.14 -28.66
CA ARG A 72 30.04 10.57 -29.35
C ARG A 72 29.88 10.31 -30.84
#